data_AF-A0A814VPS0-F1
#
_entry.id   AF-A0A814VPS0-F1
#
_cell.length_a   1.000
_cell.length_b   1.000
_cell.length_c   1.000
_cell.angle_alpha   90.00
_cell.angle_beta   90.00
_cell.angle_gamma   90.00
#
_symmetry.space_group_name_H-M   'P 1'
#
loop_
_entity.id
_entity.type
_entity.pdbx_description
1 polymer ?
#
loop_
_entity_poly.entity_id
_entity_poly.type
_entity_poly.pdbx_seq_one_letter_code
_entity_poly.pdbx_strand_id
1 'polypeptide(L)'
;MKTLIKDNVIVFSQPGDCPASHQINESDLNGDEYAVIWYEDLVPLQIPNAVPFDYDSQKALPELDRPVNQDDINHVVLQIAESDYLGRLPNLHLAYTDSYGVGSNERPNKDVLSTLVLAGAISFGVDSGQTGQHPLDNNQIRKQKKALRDERPDFMENANMKSYPSKKYLINIHFKRKLYRSSRRMLPGWNGLLR
;
A
#
# COMPACT_ATOMS: atom_id res chain seq x y z
N MET A 1 -11.12 -18.72 -4.38
CA MET A 1 -12.09 -17.60 -4.30
C MET A 1 -12.95 -17.63 -5.56
N LYS A 2 -14.27 -17.77 -5.44
CA LYS A 2 -15.20 -17.59 -6.58
C LYS A 2 -15.71 -16.16 -6.52
N THR A 3 -15.52 -15.41 -7.60
CA THR A 3 -15.95 -14.02 -7.72
C THR A 3 -16.84 -13.91 -8.94
N LEU A 4 -18.03 -13.32 -8.78
CA LEU A 4 -18.98 -13.10 -9.87
C LEU A 4 -19.14 -11.60 -10.11
N ILE A 5 -19.22 -11.20 -11.37
CA ILE A 5 -19.60 -9.84 -11.74
C ILE A 5 -21.09 -9.84 -12.05
N LYS A 6 -21.86 -9.01 -11.37
CA LYS A 6 -23.30 -8.85 -11.59
C LYS A 6 -23.62 -7.36 -11.62
N ASP A 7 -24.27 -6.87 -12.67
CA ASP A 7 -24.80 -5.49 -12.74
C ASP A 7 -23.80 -4.40 -12.27
N ASN A 8 -22.54 -4.48 -12.74
CA ASN A 8 -21.42 -3.59 -12.38
C ASN A 8 -20.92 -3.68 -10.93
N VAL A 9 -21.28 -4.73 -10.19
CA VAL A 9 -20.71 -5.02 -8.87
C VAL A 9 -19.96 -6.34 -8.88
N ILE A 10 -19.01 -6.45 -7.95
CA ILE A 10 -18.22 -7.66 -7.71
C ILE A 10 -18.81 -8.34 -6.48
N VAL A 11 -19.15 -9.61 -6.61
CA VAL A 11 -19.71 -10.41 -5.52
C VAL A 11 -18.64 -11.40 -5.06
N PHE A 12 -18.25 -11.25 -3.79
CA PHE A 12 -17.31 -12.16 -3.14
C PHE A 12 -18.02 -13.34 -2.49
N SER A 13 -17.34 -14.49 -2.50
CA SER A 13 -17.76 -15.69 -1.79
C SER A 13 -17.74 -15.45 -0.26
N GLN A 14 -18.84 -15.77 0.42
CA GLN A 14 -18.96 -15.62 1.88
C GLN A 14 -18.22 -16.70 2.69
N PRO A 15 -18.17 -17.99 2.28
CA PRO A 15 -17.46 -19.02 3.05
C PRO A 15 -15.93 -18.87 3.01
N GLY A 16 -15.29 -19.07 4.16
CA GLY A 16 -13.84 -19.08 4.36
C GLY A 16 -13.43 -18.63 5.77
N ASP A 17 -12.15 -18.76 6.10
CA ASP A 17 -11.61 -18.35 7.41
C ASP A 17 -11.52 -16.82 7.56
N CYS A 18 -11.37 -16.11 6.44
CA CYS A 18 -11.32 -14.65 6.38
C CYS A 18 -12.10 -14.15 5.16
N PRO A 19 -12.98 -13.11 5.31
CA PRO A 19 -13.68 -12.51 4.19
C PRO A 19 -12.74 -12.14 3.06
N ALA A 20 -13.14 -12.44 1.83
CA ALA A 20 -12.25 -12.28 0.68
C ALA A 20 -11.93 -10.81 0.37
N SER A 21 -12.81 -9.88 0.77
CA SER A 21 -12.55 -8.43 0.72
C SER A 21 -11.46 -8.00 1.71
N HIS A 22 -11.44 -8.55 2.94
CA HIS A 22 -10.39 -8.25 3.93
C HIS A 22 -9.00 -8.70 3.46
N GLN A 23 -8.92 -9.76 2.65
CA GLN A 23 -7.66 -10.20 2.05
C GLN A 23 -7.09 -9.18 1.04
N ILE A 24 -7.90 -8.24 0.58
CA ILE A 24 -7.55 -7.19 -0.37
C ILE A 24 -7.48 -5.87 0.39
N ASN A 25 -6.33 -5.60 1.01
CA ASN A 25 -6.06 -4.34 1.69
C ASN A 25 -7.13 -3.99 2.75
N GLU A 26 -7.62 -5.00 3.47
CA GLU A 26 -8.55 -4.86 4.60
C GLU A 26 -9.89 -4.18 4.25
N SER A 27 -10.31 -4.30 2.98
CA SER A 27 -11.54 -3.70 2.48
C SER A 27 -12.83 -4.26 3.13
N ASP A 28 -13.72 -3.38 3.56
CA ASP A 28 -14.90 -3.70 4.38
C ASP A 28 -16.25 -3.57 3.63
N LEU A 29 -16.22 -3.50 2.30
CA LEU A 29 -17.40 -3.41 1.41
C LEU A 29 -18.32 -2.20 1.69
N ASN A 30 -17.83 -1.18 2.40
CA ASN A 30 -18.62 0.03 2.71
C ASN A 30 -18.66 1.06 1.57
N GLY A 31 -18.01 0.75 0.43
CA GLY A 31 -17.84 1.67 -0.70
C GLY A 31 -16.56 1.46 -1.50
N ASP A 32 -15.70 0.51 -1.09
CA ASP A 32 -14.44 0.23 -1.78
C ASP A 32 -14.62 -0.21 -3.24
N GLU A 33 -13.75 0.33 -4.09
CA GLU A 33 -13.66 -0.02 -5.50
C GLU A 33 -12.50 -0.98 -5.74
N TYR A 34 -12.70 -1.95 -6.64
CA TYR A 34 -11.70 -2.97 -6.94
C TYR A 34 -11.27 -2.91 -8.40
N ALA A 35 -9.95 -2.97 -8.62
CA ALA A 35 -9.40 -3.24 -9.94
C ALA A 35 -9.56 -4.72 -10.26
N VAL A 36 -10.40 -5.05 -11.25
CA VAL A 36 -10.56 -6.42 -11.74
C VAL A 36 -9.82 -6.58 -13.06
N ILE A 37 -8.89 -7.53 -13.10
CA ILE A 37 -8.11 -7.85 -14.30
C ILE A 37 -8.39 -9.31 -14.66
N TRP A 38 -8.97 -9.53 -15.83
CA TRP A 38 -9.22 -10.87 -16.39
C TRP A 38 -8.43 -11.11 -17.68
N TYR A 39 -7.60 -10.16 -18.09
CA TYR A 39 -6.74 -10.34 -19.27
C TYR A 39 -5.63 -11.34 -18.94
N GLU A 40 -5.64 -12.50 -19.61
CA GLU A 40 -4.85 -13.67 -19.23
C GLU A 40 -3.35 -13.38 -19.09
N ASP A 41 -2.76 -12.57 -19.98
CA ASP A 41 -1.32 -12.24 -19.90
C ASP A 41 -0.95 -11.38 -18.68
N LEU A 42 -1.94 -10.75 -18.02
CA LEU A 42 -1.73 -9.95 -16.81
C LEU A 42 -2.10 -10.72 -15.53
N VAL A 43 -2.70 -11.91 -15.65
CA VAL A 43 -3.03 -12.75 -14.49
C VAL A 43 -1.85 -13.68 -14.20
N PRO A 44 -1.20 -13.59 -13.02
CA PRO A 44 -0.04 -14.40 -12.71
C PRO A 44 -0.45 -15.85 -12.34
N LEU A 45 -0.81 -16.65 -13.35
CA LEU A 45 -1.32 -18.03 -13.16
C LEU A 45 -0.31 -19.00 -12.53
N GLN A 46 0.98 -18.67 -12.57
CA GLN A 46 2.08 -19.51 -12.07
C GLN A 46 2.59 -19.09 -10.69
N ILE A 47 2.08 -17.97 -10.14
CA ILE A 47 2.51 -17.46 -8.84
C ILE A 47 1.39 -17.74 -7.85
N PRO A 48 1.65 -18.48 -6.76
CA PRO A 48 0.65 -18.71 -5.73
C PRO A 48 0.29 -17.40 -5.04
N ASN A 49 -0.96 -17.29 -4.57
CA ASN A 49 -1.35 -16.18 -3.70
C ASN A 49 -0.48 -16.15 -2.45
N ALA A 50 -0.07 -14.96 -2.04
CA ALA A 50 0.59 -14.77 -0.76
C ALA A 50 -0.37 -15.08 0.39
N VAL A 51 0.20 -15.47 1.54
CA VAL A 51 -0.59 -15.58 2.77
C VAL A 51 -1.13 -14.20 3.12
N PRO A 52 -2.44 -14.06 3.39
CA PRO A 52 -3.01 -12.79 3.84
C PRO A 52 -2.26 -12.25 5.05
N PHE A 53 -2.08 -10.94 5.11
CA PHE A 53 -1.52 -10.31 6.29
C PHE A 53 -2.50 -10.51 7.46
N ASP A 54 -2.00 -11.08 8.55
CA ASP A 54 -2.80 -11.28 9.75
C ASP A 54 -2.86 -9.96 10.52
N TYR A 55 -3.95 -9.24 10.29
CA TYR A 55 -4.23 -8.00 10.98
C TYR A 55 -4.94 -8.33 12.28
N ASP A 56 -4.16 -8.45 13.36
CA ASP A 56 -4.72 -8.38 14.70
C ASP A 56 -5.31 -6.96 14.86
N SER A 57 -6.64 -6.88 14.82
CA SER A 57 -7.41 -5.66 14.99
C SER A 57 -6.79 -4.81 16.09
N GLN A 58 -6.46 -3.56 15.75
CA GLN A 58 -5.68 -2.67 16.60
C GLN A 58 -6.16 -2.70 18.05
N LYS A 59 -5.20 -2.69 18.99
CA LYS A 59 -5.48 -2.52 20.41
C LYS A 59 -6.44 -1.35 20.58
N ALA A 60 -7.60 -1.63 21.19
CA ALA A 60 -8.55 -0.60 21.57
C ALA A 60 -7.79 0.57 22.21
N LEU A 61 -8.18 1.79 21.83
CA LEU A 61 -7.69 2.99 22.51
C LEU A 61 -7.82 2.78 24.03
N PRO A 62 -6.79 3.13 24.82
CA PRO A 62 -6.88 2.96 26.27
C PRO A 62 -8.12 3.66 26.77
N GLU A 63 -8.99 2.93 27.48
CA GLU A 63 -10.15 3.52 28.11
C GLU A 63 -9.67 4.58 29.13
N LEU A 64 -10.24 5.77 29.04
CA LEU A 64 -9.97 6.81 30.01
C LEU A 64 -10.82 6.54 31.26
N ASP A 65 -10.20 6.45 32.43
CA ASP A 65 -10.89 6.34 33.72
C ASP A 65 -11.66 7.62 34.12
N ARG A 66 -11.79 8.58 33.20
CA ARG A 66 -12.42 9.89 33.40
C ARG A 66 -13.18 10.35 32.14
N PRO A 67 -14.15 11.27 32.27
CA PRO A 67 -14.78 11.90 31.11
C PRO A 67 -13.77 12.57 30.19
N VAL A 68 -14.04 12.49 28.88
CA VAL A 68 -13.28 13.18 27.83
C VAL A 68 -13.43 14.68 28.03
N ASN A 69 -12.32 15.40 27.97
CA ASN A 69 -12.28 16.87 28.04
C ASN A 69 -11.72 17.47 26.73
N GLN A 70 -11.69 18.80 26.66
CA GLN A 70 -11.20 19.50 25.47
C GLN A 70 -9.72 19.26 25.20
N ASP A 71 -8.91 19.06 26.25
CA ASP A 71 -7.48 18.80 26.10
C ASP A 71 -7.21 17.45 25.45
N ASP A 72 -8.04 16.43 25.72
CA ASP A 72 -7.96 15.12 25.05
C ASP A 72 -8.20 15.27 23.54
N ILE A 73 -9.21 16.05 23.16
CA ILE A 73 -9.54 16.32 21.75
C ILE A 73 -8.37 17.05 21.08
N ASN A 74 -7.85 18.11 21.72
CA ASN A 74 -6.71 18.86 21.22
C ASN A 74 -5.48 17.97 21.05
N HIS A 75 -5.21 17.10 22.02
CA HIS A 75 -4.09 16.16 21.97
C HIS A 75 -4.21 15.20 20.78
N VAL A 76 -5.37 14.58 20.58
CA VAL A 76 -5.59 13.66 19.45
C VAL A 76 -5.43 14.38 18.11
N VAL A 77 -5.99 15.58 17.97
CA VAL A 77 -5.85 16.37 16.73
C VAL A 77 -4.39 16.73 16.45
N LEU A 78 -3.65 17.18 17.46
CA LEU A 78 -2.22 17.48 17.31
C LEU A 78 -1.41 16.23 16.98
N GLN A 79 -1.70 15.10 17.63
CA GLN A 79 -1.03 13.83 17.41
C GLN A 79 -1.21 13.33 15.97
N ILE A 80 -2.44 13.42 15.43
CA ILE A 80 -2.73 13.10 14.02
C ILE A 80 -1.96 14.06 13.08
N ALA A 81 -1.99 15.36 13.37
CA ALA A 81 -1.35 16.37 12.52
C ALA A 81 0.18 16.25 12.47
N GLU A 82 0.83 15.97 13.59
CA GLU A 82 2.29 15.80 13.67
C GLU A 82 2.78 14.52 13.00
N SER A 83 1.87 13.57 12.81
CA SER A 83 2.19 12.20 12.42
C SER A 83 1.59 11.79 11.07
N ASP A 84 1.36 12.75 10.18
CA ASP A 84 0.99 12.48 8.80
C ASP A 84 2.17 11.82 8.04
N TYR A 85 2.22 10.50 8.14
CA TYR A 85 3.21 9.64 7.51
C TYR A 85 2.66 8.93 6.25
N LEU A 86 1.38 9.13 5.92
CA LEU A 86 0.69 8.42 4.85
C LEU A 86 1.31 8.68 3.47
N GLY A 87 1.90 9.86 3.24
CA GLY A 87 2.67 10.11 2.02
C GLY A 87 4.11 9.59 2.08
N ARG A 88 4.69 9.47 3.28
CA ARG A 88 6.12 9.19 3.47
C ARG A 88 6.42 7.69 3.46
N LEU A 89 5.56 6.88 4.09
CA LEU A 89 5.75 5.43 4.21
C LEU A 89 5.58 4.70 2.86
N PRO A 90 4.56 4.96 2.03
CA PRO A 90 4.43 4.32 0.71
C PRO A 90 5.60 4.66 -0.21
N ASN A 91 6.05 5.91 -0.21
CA ASN A 91 7.23 6.32 -0.99
C ASN A 91 8.51 5.64 -0.50
N LEU A 92 8.64 5.43 0.80
CA LEU A 92 9.74 4.67 1.38
C LEU A 92 9.66 3.20 0.98
N HIS A 93 8.50 2.57 1.15
CA HIS A 93 8.26 1.18 0.77
C HIS A 93 8.52 0.95 -0.73
N LEU A 94 8.08 1.86 -1.60
CA LEU A 94 8.33 1.78 -3.04
C LEU A 94 9.84 1.75 -3.36
N ALA A 95 10.62 2.67 -2.78
CA ALA A 95 12.08 2.64 -2.93
C ALA A 95 12.73 1.39 -2.33
N TYR A 96 12.19 0.87 -1.21
CA TYR A 96 12.64 -0.37 -0.59
C TYR A 96 12.38 -1.58 -1.48
N THR A 97 11.20 -1.69 -2.09
CA THR A 97 10.88 -2.81 -2.99
C THR A 97 11.80 -2.80 -4.22
N ASP A 98 12.13 -1.62 -4.72
CA ASP A 98 13.08 -1.47 -5.81
C ASP A 98 14.51 -1.85 -5.39
N SER A 99 14.95 -1.52 -4.18
CA SER A 99 16.29 -1.90 -3.70
C SER A 99 16.38 -3.36 -3.27
N TYR A 100 15.44 -3.84 -2.44
CA TYR A 100 15.54 -5.10 -1.70
C TYR A 100 14.56 -6.20 -2.17
N GLY A 101 13.63 -5.88 -3.08
CA GLY A 101 12.67 -6.84 -3.63
C GLY A 101 11.27 -6.68 -3.02
N VAL A 102 10.25 -7.13 -3.73
CA VAL A 102 8.84 -7.06 -3.29
C VAL A 102 8.56 -8.19 -2.31
N GLY A 103 7.91 -7.89 -1.17
CA GLY A 103 7.50 -8.90 -0.20
C GLY A 103 8.65 -9.67 0.47
N SER A 104 9.87 -9.13 0.39
CA SER A 104 11.05 -9.73 1.00
C SER A 104 11.10 -9.45 2.50
N ASN A 105 11.38 -10.50 3.27
CA ASN A 105 11.75 -10.44 4.68
C ASN A 105 13.24 -10.18 4.89
N GLU A 106 14.03 -10.20 3.82
CA GLU A 106 15.45 -9.90 3.89
C GLU A 106 15.65 -8.43 4.28
N ARG A 107 16.65 -8.23 5.13
CA ARG A 107 17.06 -6.90 5.58
C ARG A 107 18.59 -6.79 5.48
N PRO A 108 19.12 -5.64 5.04
CA PRO A 108 20.56 -5.40 4.98
C PRO A 108 21.25 -5.56 6.33
N ASN A 109 20.56 -5.22 7.42
CA ASN A 109 21.02 -5.35 8.79
C ASN A 109 19.83 -5.29 9.75
N LYS A 110 20.07 -5.49 11.06
CA LYS A 110 19.03 -5.50 12.11
C LYS A 110 18.29 -4.16 12.26
N ASP A 111 18.92 -3.09 11.84
CA ASP A 111 18.48 -1.71 11.99
C ASP A 111 17.57 -1.23 10.85
N VAL A 112 17.48 -2.02 9.78
CA VAL A 112 16.69 -1.77 8.59
C VAL A 112 15.46 -2.69 8.58
N LEU A 113 14.30 -2.11 8.34
CA LEU A 113 13.05 -2.85 8.21
C LEU A 113 13.03 -3.63 6.89
N SER A 114 12.39 -4.79 6.89
CA SER A 114 12.14 -5.51 5.64
C SER A 114 11.03 -4.83 4.84
N THR A 115 10.92 -5.16 3.56
CA THR A 115 9.83 -4.62 2.71
C THR A 115 8.46 -5.08 3.21
N LEU A 116 8.36 -6.32 3.69
CA LEU A 116 7.12 -6.84 4.27
C LEU A 116 6.70 -6.08 5.54
N VAL A 117 7.66 -5.77 6.42
CA VAL A 117 7.38 -5.00 7.65
C VAL A 117 6.95 -3.57 7.32
N LEU A 118 7.55 -2.94 6.31
CA LEU A 118 7.11 -1.64 5.83
C LEU A 118 5.70 -1.66 5.24
N ALA A 119 5.31 -2.72 4.53
CA ALA A 119 3.94 -2.90 4.03
C ALA A 119 2.93 -3.02 5.18
N GLY A 120 3.26 -3.81 6.21
CA GLY A 120 2.46 -3.88 7.44
C GLY A 120 2.34 -2.52 8.12
N ALA A 121 3.45 -1.77 8.24
CA ALA A 121 3.43 -0.41 8.79
C ALA A 121 2.56 0.54 7.97
N ILE A 122 2.49 0.42 6.63
CA ILE A 122 1.56 1.24 5.83
C ILE A 122 0.11 0.91 6.19
N SER A 123 -0.21 -0.39 6.29
CA SER A 123 -1.57 -0.85 6.64
C SER A 123 -2.00 -0.29 8.00
N PHE A 124 -1.16 -0.43 9.04
CA PHE A 124 -1.41 0.22 10.35
C PHE A 124 -1.52 1.75 10.26
N GLY A 125 -0.76 2.37 9.37
CA GLY A 125 -0.76 3.83 9.19
C GLY A 125 -2.07 4.39 8.63
N VAL A 126 -2.83 3.61 7.86
CA VAL A 126 -4.14 4.03 7.32
C VAL A 126 -5.14 4.32 8.45
N ASP A 127 -5.16 3.46 9.46
CA ASP A 127 -6.05 3.57 10.61
C ASP A 127 -5.56 4.55 11.68
N SER A 128 -4.35 5.08 11.54
CA SER A 128 -3.75 6.00 12.51
C SER A 128 -4.56 7.29 12.71
N GLY A 129 -5.35 7.71 11.71
CA GLY A 129 -6.28 8.83 11.84
C GLY A 129 -7.45 8.55 12.79
N GLN A 130 -7.79 7.28 13.00
CA GLN A 130 -8.84 6.83 13.92
C GLN A 130 -8.28 6.52 15.31
N THR A 131 -7.09 5.91 15.37
CA THR A 131 -6.52 5.41 16.64
C THR A 131 -5.44 6.30 17.24
N GLY A 132 -4.97 7.31 16.51
CA GLY A 132 -3.81 8.12 16.90
C GLY A 132 -2.50 7.34 16.99
N GLN A 133 -2.50 6.02 16.75
CA GLN A 133 -1.31 5.19 16.87
C GLN A 133 -0.57 5.18 15.55
N HIS A 134 0.70 5.59 15.58
CA HIS A 134 1.54 5.59 14.39
C HIS A 134 2.56 4.44 14.47
N PRO A 135 2.72 3.68 13.37
CA PRO A 135 3.53 2.47 13.35
C PRO A 135 5.03 2.78 13.41
N LEU A 136 5.43 3.97 12.97
CA LEU A 136 6.83 4.42 12.96
C LEU A 136 6.91 5.90 13.33
N ASP A 137 7.95 6.26 14.07
CA ASP A 137 8.27 7.65 14.40
C ASP A 137 9.17 8.31 13.33
N ASN A 138 9.36 9.62 13.46
CA ASN A 138 10.21 10.40 12.57
C ASN A 138 11.68 9.93 12.54
N ASN A 139 12.22 9.44 13.66
CA ASN A 139 13.61 8.99 13.75
C ASN A 139 13.80 7.64 13.04
N GLN A 140 12.85 6.73 13.19
CA GLN A 140 12.80 5.45 12.49
C GLN A 140 12.67 5.68 10.99
N ILE A 141 11.79 6.57 10.53
CA ILE A 141 11.67 6.93 9.11
C ILE A 141 12.99 7.52 8.58
N ARG A 142 13.64 8.42 9.33
CA ARG A 142 14.96 8.98 8.94
C ARG A 142 16.03 7.90 8.84
N LYS A 143 16.05 6.94 9.76
CA LYS A 143 16.97 5.81 9.75
C LYS A 143 16.77 4.93 8.49
N GLN A 144 15.53 4.66 8.13
CA GLN A 144 15.21 3.91 6.91
C GLN A 144 15.62 4.68 5.63
N LYS A 145 15.42 6.00 5.57
CA LYS A 145 15.91 6.82 4.44
C LYS A 145 17.43 6.76 4.28
N LYS A 146 18.16 6.85 5.39
CA LYS A 146 19.63 6.70 5.40
C LYS A 146 20.09 5.32 4.92
N ALA A 147 19.34 4.27 5.19
CA ALA A 147 19.64 2.93 4.68
C ALA A 147 19.56 2.84 3.15
N LEU A 148 18.74 3.70 2.51
CA LEU A 148 18.73 3.91 1.07
C LEU A 148 19.73 4.97 0.59
N ARG A 149 20.66 5.40 1.45
CA ARG A 149 21.64 6.47 1.16
C ARG A 149 21.00 7.82 0.83
N ASP A 150 19.76 8.04 1.27
CA ASP A 150 18.93 9.20 0.92
C ASP A 150 18.71 9.33 -0.61
N GLU A 151 18.78 8.22 -1.34
CA GLU A 151 18.51 8.13 -2.78
C GLU A 151 17.18 7.43 -3.06
N ARG A 152 16.64 7.63 -4.26
CA ARG A 152 15.42 6.99 -4.75
C ARG A 152 15.56 6.49 -6.18
N PRO A 153 14.72 5.54 -6.61
CA PRO A 153 14.63 5.22 -8.02
C PRO A 153 14.31 6.47 -8.86
N ASP A 154 14.93 6.56 -10.03
CA ASP A 154 14.74 7.63 -11.02
C ASP A 154 13.28 7.81 -11.47
N PHE A 155 12.51 6.73 -11.56
CA PHE A 155 11.07 6.80 -11.92
C PHE A 155 10.19 7.55 -10.90
N MET A 156 10.68 7.80 -9.67
CA MET A 156 9.95 8.58 -8.68
C MET A 156 10.02 10.10 -8.92
N GLU A 157 10.81 10.54 -9.91
CA GLU A 157 10.85 11.91 -10.45
C GLU A 157 10.86 13.03 -9.40
N ASN A 158 11.74 12.93 -8.39
CA ASN A 158 11.86 13.93 -7.34
C ASN A 158 13.09 14.82 -7.52
N ALA A 159 12.88 16.05 -8.00
CA ALA A 159 13.96 17.01 -8.29
C ALA A 159 14.82 17.40 -7.07
N ASN A 160 14.28 17.25 -5.85
CA ASN A 160 14.96 17.64 -4.61
C ASN A 160 15.76 16.49 -3.98
N MET A 161 15.81 15.32 -4.62
CA MET A 161 16.49 14.14 -4.10
C MET A 161 17.44 13.54 -5.12
N LYS A 162 18.51 12.90 -4.63
CA LYS A 162 19.39 12.10 -5.48
C LYS A 162 18.62 10.88 -5.98
N SER A 163 18.86 10.51 -7.23
CA SER A 163 18.23 9.33 -7.84
C SER A 163 19.26 8.35 -8.37
N TYR A 164 18.91 7.06 -8.34
CA TYR A 164 19.66 6.00 -9.01
C TYR A 164 18.80 5.38 -10.13
N PRO A 165 19.43 4.91 -11.22
CA PRO A 165 18.71 4.21 -12.28
C PRO A 165 18.22 2.85 -11.77
N SER A 166 16.91 2.65 -11.68
CA SER A 166 16.37 1.33 -11.31
C SER A 166 16.60 0.30 -12.43
N LYS A 167 16.91 -0.93 -12.04
CA LYS A 167 17.12 -2.06 -12.96
C LYS A 167 15.99 -3.10 -12.87
N LYS A 168 14.99 -2.88 -12.01
CA LYS A 168 13.92 -3.84 -11.73
C LYS A 168 12.72 -3.65 -12.65
N TYR A 169 11.88 -4.68 -12.74
CA TYR A 169 10.79 -4.81 -13.74
C TYR A 169 9.84 -3.62 -13.86
N LEU A 170 9.60 -2.86 -12.78
CA LEU A 170 8.82 -1.61 -12.81
C LEU A 170 9.37 -0.62 -13.85
N ILE A 171 10.69 -0.60 -14.04
CA ILE A 171 11.37 0.16 -15.08
C ILE A 171 11.34 -0.51 -16.45
N ASN A 172 11.28 -1.83 -16.60
CA ASN A 172 11.18 -2.39 -17.96
C ASN A 172 9.88 -1.93 -18.67
N ILE A 173 8.84 -1.64 -17.87
CA ILE A 173 7.62 -0.96 -18.30
C ILE A 173 7.86 0.54 -18.57
N HIS A 174 8.56 1.25 -17.68
CA HIS A 174 8.84 2.70 -17.79
C HIS A 174 9.90 3.09 -18.85
N PHE A 175 10.96 2.31 -19.03
CA PHE A 175 12.04 2.54 -20.00
C PHE A 175 11.62 2.16 -21.42
N LYS A 176 10.71 1.20 -21.60
CA LYS A 176 10.10 0.98 -22.92
C LYS A 176 9.06 2.04 -23.28
N ARG A 177 8.45 2.70 -22.30
CA ARG A 177 7.48 3.79 -22.48
C ARG A 177 7.45 4.64 -21.22
N LYS A 178 7.81 5.94 -21.32
CA LYS A 178 7.26 7.01 -20.46
C LYS A 178 5.85 6.59 -20.08
N LEU A 179 5.58 6.30 -18.81
CA LEU A 179 4.23 5.88 -18.40
C LEU A 179 3.30 7.02 -18.81
N TYR A 180 2.51 6.76 -19.85
CA TYR A 180 2.00 7.80 -20.73
C TYR A 180 1.11 8.78 -19.95
N ARG A 181 1.47 10.07 -19.94
CA ARG A 181 0.54 11.21 -19.79
C ARG A 181 -0.46 11.34 -20.96
N SER A 182 -0.66 10.28 -21.75
CA SER A 182 -1.74 10.22 -22.73
C SER A 182 -2.49 8.91 -22.60
N SER A 183 -3.75 8.98 -22.18
CA SER A 183 -4.73 8.01 -22.64
C SER A 183 -4.71 8.07 -24.17
N ARG A 184 -4.10 7.07 -24.82
CA ARG A 184 -4.28 6.94 -26.26
C ARG A 184 -5.76 6.64 -26.46
N ARG A 185 -6.41 7.56 -27.17
CA ARG A 185 -7.81 7.55 -27.57
C ARG A 185 -8.24 6.11 -27.92
N MET A 186 -9.31 5.67 -27.27
CA MET A 186 -10.01 4.40 -27.49
C MET A 186 -10.02 4.05 -29.00
N LEU A 187 -9.53 2.86 -29.35
CA LEU A 187 -9.54 2.40 -30.74
C LEU A 187 -11.00 2.34 -31.23
N PRO A 188 -11.34 2.97 -32.38
CA PRO A 188 -12.66 2.82 -32.96
C PRO A 188 -12.88 1.34 -33.32
N GLY A 189 -13.90 0.70 -32.73
CA GLY A 189 -14.24 -0.71 -32.99
C GLY A 189 -14.42 -1.61 -31.76
N TRP A 190 -14.22 -1.10 -30.54
CA TRP A 190 -14.34 -1.91 -29.30
C TRP A 190 -15.78 -2.31 -28.91
N ASN A 191 -16.80 -1.84 -29.63
CA ASN A 191 -18.21 -2.18 -29.38
C ASN A 191 -18.61 -3.59 -29.85
N GLY A 192 -17.67 -4.42 -30.34
CA GLY A 192 -17.96 -5.71 -30.96
C GLY A 192 -18.02 -6.92 -30.03
N LEU A 193 -17.71 -6.79 -28.74
CA LEU A 193 -17.60 -7.93 -27.80
C LEU A 193 -18.64 -7.92 -26.67
N LEU A 194 -19.80 -7.31 -26.92
CA LEU A 194 -21.01 -7.59 -26.16
C LEU A 194 -22.05 -8.18 -27.12
N ARG A 195 -22.04 -9.51 -27.20
CA ARG A 195 -23.20 -10.33 -27.57
C ARG A 195 -23.35 -11.41 -26.51
#